data_AF-A0A8H2K7G9-F1
#
_entry.id   AF-A0A8H2K7G9-F1
#
_cell.length_a   1.000
_cell.length_b   1.000
_cell.length_c   1.000
_cell.angle_alpha   90.00
_cell.angle_beta   90.00
_cell.angle_gamma   90.00
#
_symmetry.space_group_name_H-M   'P 1'
#
loop_
_entity.id
_entity.type
_entity.pdbx_description
1 polymer ?
#
loop_
_entity_poly.entity_id
_entity_poly.type
_entity_poly.pdbx_seq_one_letter_code
_entity_poly.pdbx_strand_id
1 'polypeptide(L)'
;MTRASAAYERLSLAMIDNPPECSGLDLFTADDLSSDDVDVCASICATCPLFDLCSQYAEIDRPKAGYGPGNDTAQTTSKRRKRTNG
;
A
#
# COMPACT_ATOMS: atom_id res chain seq x y z
N MET A 1 -19.20 -14.96 2.32
CA MET A 1 -17.78 -14.59 2.52
C MET A 1 -17.17 -14.38 1.15
N THR A 2 -16.60 -13.21 0.86
CA THR A 2 -16.00 -12.90 -0.45
C THR A 2 -14.53 -13.35 -0.46
N ARG A 3 -13.91 -13.43 -1.65
CA ARG A 3 -12.46 -13.72 -1.75
C ARG A 3 -11.63 -12.65 -1.04
N ALA A 4 -12.04 -11.39 -1.14
CA ALA A 4 -11.43 -10.27 -0.44
C ALA A 4 -11.52 -10.42 1.09
N SER A 5 -12.70 -10.77 1.63
CA SER A 5 -12.85 -10.93 3.08
C SER A 5 -12.00 -12.09 3.63
N ALA A 6 -11.87 -13.19 2.89
CA ALA A 6 -11.02 -14.31 3.30
C ALA A 6 -9.52 -13.99 3.22
N ALA A 7 -9.09 -13.20 2.23
CA ALA A 7 -7.71 -12.73 2.13
C ALA A 7 -7.38 -11.75 3.27
N TYR A 8 -8.29 -10.81 3.56
CA TYR A 8 -8.18 -9.88 4.68
C TYR A 8 -8.07 -10.61 6.02
N GLU A 9 -8.91 -11.63 6.25
CA GLU A 9 -8.88 -12.41 7.49
C GLU A 9 -7.51 -13.07 7.74
N ARG A 10 -6.94 -13.71 6.71
CA ARG A 10 -5.59 -14.31 6.81
C ARG A 10 -4.51 -13.27 7.08
N LEU A 11 -4.57 -12.13 6.40
CA LEU A 11 -3.65 -11.02 6.63
C LEU A 11 -3.78 -10.48 8.05
N SER A 12 -5.01 -10.26 8.53
CA SER A 12 -5.28 -9.73 9.87
C SER A 12 -4.78 -10.66 10.97
N LEU A 13 -4.91 -11.97 10.80
CA LEU A 13 -4.34 -12.95 11.72
C LEU A 13 -2.80 -12.90 11.71
N ALA A 14 -2.19 -12.84 10.53
CA ALA A 14 -0.73 -12.78 10.40
C ALA A 14 -0.15 -11.47 11.00
N MET A 15 -0.88 -10.35 10.91
CA MET A 15 -0.51 -9.07 11.53
C MET A 15 -0.54 -9.11 13.06
N ILE A 16 -1.40 -9.94 13.66
CA ILE A 16 -1.42 -10.13 15.12
C ILE A 16 -0.13 -10.85 15.57
N ASP A 17 0.26 -11.90 14.84
CA ASP A 17 1.45 -12.70 15.17
C ASP A 17 2.76 -11.97 14.82
N ASN A 18 2.76 -11.18 13.75
CA ASN A 18 3.90 -10.41 13.26
C ASN A 18 3.46 -8.98 12.94
N PRO A 19 3.45 -8.08 13.94
CA PRO A 19 3.07 -6.69 13.73
C PRO A 19 4.00 -6.07 12.67
N PRO A 20 3.47 -5.59 11.52
CA PRO A 20 4.31 -5.05 10.47
C PRO A 20 4.81 -3.66 10.88
N GLU A 21 6.02 -3.30 10.43
CA GLU A 21 6.62 -1.99 10.70
C GLU A 21 5.84 -0.82 10.09
N CYS A 22 5.01 -1.10 9.08
CA CYS A 22 4.10 -0.11 8.50
C CYS A 22 2.88 0.22 9.37
N SER A 23 2.62 -0.56 10.43
CA SER A 23 1.45 -0.37 11.30
C SER A 23 1.53 0.97 12.04
N GLY A 24 0.51 1.81 11.85
CA GLY A 24 0.44 3.14 12.48
C GLY A 24 1.23 4.23 11.74
N LEU A 25 1.80 3.94 10.57
CA LEU A 25 2.36 4.96 9.70
C LEU A 25 1.28 5.51 8.78
N ASP A 26 0.94 6.79 8.95
CA ASP A 26 -0.08 7.48 8.15
C ASP A 26 0.20 7.41 6.64
N LEU A 27 1.46 7.27 6.25
CA LEU A 27 1.93 7.07 4.87
C LEU A 27 1.23 5.91 4.16
N PHE A 28 0.93 4.81 4.86
CA PHE A 28 0.28 3.64 4.25
C PHE A 28 -1.24 3.82 4.08
N THR A 29 -1.81 4.85 4.70
CA THR A 29 -3.23 5.20 4.59
C THR A 29 -3.47 6.54 3.88
N ALA A 30 -2.42 7.22 3.45
CA ALA A 30 -2.50 8.52 2.81
C ALA A 30 -3.20 8.43 1.45
N ASP A 31 -4.09 9.37 1.16
CA ASP A 31 -4.76 9.47 -0.15
C ASP A 31 -3.79 9.89 -1.27
N ASP A 32 -2.74 10.64 -0.92
CA ASP A 32 -1.75 11.17 -1.85
C ASP A 32 -0.34 10.90 -1.30
N LEU A 33 0.52 10.35 -2.16
CA LEU A 33 1.90 10.02 -1.82
C LEU A 33 2.84 10.72 -2.80
N SER A 34 3.84 11.41 -2.25
CA SER A 34 4.96 11.89 -3.06
C SER A 34 5.84 10.72 -3.50
N SER A 35 6.72 10.94 -4.47
CA SER A 35 7.69 9.91 -4.88
C SER A 35 8.61 9.48 -3.73
N ASP A 36 9.01 10.43 -2.88
CA ASP A 36 9.85 10.12 -1.71
C ASP A 36 9.08 9.26 -0.69
N ASP A 37 7.78 9.51 -0.50
CA ASP A 37 6.93 8.69 0.39
C ASP A 37 6.77 7.26 -0.15
N VAL A 38 6.62 7.12 -1.47
CA VAL A 38 6.56 5.80 -2.14
C VAL A 38 7.85 5.02 -1.92
N ASP A 39 9.02 5.67 -2.03
CA ASP A 39 10.31 5.02 -1.81
C ASP A 39 10.47 4.56 -0.35
N VAL A 40 10.02 5.36 0.61
CA VAL A 40 9.99 4.98 2.03
C VAL A 40 9.08 3.78 2.24
N CYS A 41 7.85 3.81 1.75
CA CYS A 41 6.91 2.70 1.86
C CYS A 41 7.45 1.42 1.21
N ALA A 42 8.07 1.54 0.03
CA ALA A 42 8.69 0.41 -0.68
C ALA A 42 9.83 -0.22 0.13
N SER A 43 10.67 0.61 0.77
CA SER A 43 11.77 0.12 1.61
C SER A 43 11.27 -0.68 2.83
N ILE A 44 10.18 -0.22 3.46
CA ILE A 44 9.53 -0.92 4.59
C ILE A 44 8.88 -2.22 4.12
N CYS A 45 8.21 -2.20 2.96
CA CYS A 45 7.62 -3.40 2.38
C CYS A 45 8.66 -4.44 1.99
N ALA A 46 9.85 -4.03 1.53
CA ALA A 46 10.91 -4.93 1.11
C ALA A 46 11.47 -5.81 2.25
N THR A 47 11.35 -5.37 3.50
CA THR A 47 11.78 -6.13 4.69
C THR A 47 10.63 -6.82 5.41
N CYS A 48 9.38 -6.58 5.00
CA CYS A 48 8.21 -7.04 5.72
C CYS A 48 7.91 -8.53 5.42
N PRO A 49 7.81 -9.40 6.45
CA PRO A 49 7.50 -10.82 6.26
C PRO A 49 6.06 -11.06 5.76
N LEU A 50 5.19 -10.05 5.87
CA LEU A 50 3.80 -10.13 5.42
C LEU A 50 3.62 -9.68 3.96
N PHE A 51 4.71 -9.35 3.23
CA PHE A 51 4.66 -8.79 1.89
C PHE A 51 3.74 -9.58 0.95
N ASP A 52 3.90 -10.90 0.88
CA ASP A 52 3.13 -11.77 -0.02
C ASP A 52 1.63 -11.81 0.33
N LEU A 53 1.30 -11.71 1.62
CA LEU A 53 -0.10 -11.68 2.08
C LEU A 53 -0.73 -10.31 1.81
N CYS A 54 0.00 -9.23 2.05
CA CYS A 54 -0.40 -7.87 1.72
C CYS A 54 -0.62 -7.71 0.21
N SER A 55 0.27 -8.27 -0.61
CA SER A 55 0.19 -8.18 -2.07
C SER A 55 -1.01 -8.94 -2.63
N GLN A 56 -1.25 -10.17 -2.14
CA GLN A 56 -2.46 -10.93 -2.50
C GLN A 56 -3.75 -10.21 -2.11
N TYR A 57 -3.81 -9.64 -0.91
CA TYR A 57 -4.97 -8.86 -0.50
C TYR A 57 -5.16 -7.63 -1.40
N ALA A 58 -4.09 -6.88 -1.67
CA ALA A 58 -4.13 -5.70 -2.51
C ALA A 58 -4.57 -6.02 -3.95
N GLU A 59 -4.13 -7.14 -4.53
CA GLU A 59 -4.55 -7.57 -5.88
C GLU A 59 -6.06 -7.85 -5.94
N ILE A 60 -6.61 -8.47 -4.89
CA ILE A 60 -8.01 -8.89 -4.82
C ILE A 60 -8.94 -7.71 -4.50
N ASP A 61 -8.59 -6.91 -3.49
CA ASP A 61 -9.44 -5.84 -2.95
C ASP A 61 -9.25 -4.51 -3.69
N ARG A 62 -8.05 -4.28 -4.24
CA ARG A 62 -7.65 -3.05 -4.94
C ARG A 62 -8.03 -1.79 -4.15
N PRO A 63 -7.44 -1.59 -2.97
CA PRO A 63 -7.72 -0.41 -2.15
C PRO A 63 -7.47 0.87 -2.95
N LYS A 64 -8.41 1.82 -2.85
CA LYS A 64 -8.43 3.07 -3.64
C LYS A 64 -7.52 4.17 -3.08
N ALA A 65 -6.94 3.96 -1.90
CA ALA A 65 -6.10 4.91 -1.18
C ALA A 65 -4.96 4.15 -0.49
N GLY A 66 -3.87 4.86 -0.19
CA GLY A 66 -2.68 4.31 0.46
C GLY A 66 -1.69 3.63 -0.50
N TYR A 67 -0.59 3.17 0.10
CA TYR A 67 0.41 2.35 -0.59
C TYR A 67 0.09 0.85 -0.41
N GLY A 68 -0.01 0.12 -1.52
CA GLY A 68 -0.21 -1.32 -1.54
C GLY A 68 0.95 -2.03 -2.26
N PRO A 69 1.60 -3.04 -1.66
CA PRO A 69 2.64 -3.79 -2.34
C PRO A 69 2.08 -4.52 -3.57
N GLY A 70 2.69 -4.31 -4.74
CA GLY A 70 2.30 -4.96 -5.99
C GLY A 70 1.14 -4.29 -6.76
N ASN A 71 0.64 -3.15 -6.30
CA ASN A 71 -0.30 -2.33 -7.06
C ASN A 71 0.25 -0.91 -7.27
N ASP A 72 0.35 -0.48 -8.52
CA ASP A 72 0.69 0.90 -8.92
C ASP A 72 -0.42 1.93 -8.57
N THR A 73 -1.32 1.61 -7.62
CA THR A 73 -2.44 2.47 -7.23
C THR A 73 -2.03 3.62 -6.33
N ALA A 74 -0.78 3.66 -5.85
CA ALA A 74 -0.18 4.91 -5.42
C ALA A 74 -0.22 5.82 -6.66
N GLN A 75 -1.29 6.62 -6.76
CA GLN A 75 -1.35 7.74 -7.68
C GLN A 75 -0.23 8.66 -7.22
N THR A 76 0.99 8.36 -7.65
CA THR A 76 2.11 9.27 -7.49
C THR A 76 1.58 10.51 -8.18
N THR A 77 1.36 11.56 -7.41
CA THR A 77 1.17 12.89 -7.98
C THR A 77 2.54 13.32 -8.47
N SER A 78 3.04 12.60 -9.49
CA SER A 78 3.97 13.11 -10.45
C SER A 78 3.28 14.28 -11.12
N LYS A 79 3.33 15.43 -10.44
CA LYS A 79 3.52 16.74 -11.01
C LYS A 79 2.63 16.90 -12.25
N ARG A 80 1.36 17.27 -12.05
CA ARG A 80 0.65 18.09 -13.02
C ARG A 80 1.42 19.42 -13.15
N ARG A 81 2.58 19.38 -13.82
CA ARG A 81 3.30 20.58 -14.25
C ARG A 81 2.32 21.30 -15.16
N LYS A 82 1.87 22.48 -14.72
CA LYS A 82 1.26 23.49 -15.58
C LYS A 82 2.13 23.59 -16.83
N ARG A 83 1.68 23.07 -17.98
CA ARG A 83 2.07 23.59 -19.29
C ARG A 83 1.07 24.70 -19.63
N THR A 84 1.31 25.88 -19.09
CA THR A 84 0.93 27.13 -19.74
C THR A 84 1.61 27.14 -21.10
N ASN A 85 0.84 27.07 -22.18
CA ASN A 85 1.35 27.41 -23.52
C ASN A 85 1.06 28.91 -23.74
N GLY A 86 2.06 29.60 -24.27
CA GLY A 86 2.11 31.05 -24.44
C GLY A 86 1.16 31.61 -25.48
#